data_AF-A0A520YHX4-F1
#
_entry.id   AF-A0A520YHX4-F1
#
_cell.length_a   1.000
_cell.length_b   1.000
_cell.length_c   1.000
_cell.angle_alpha   90.00
_cell.angle_beta   90.00
_cell.angle_gamma   90.00
#
_symmetry.space_group_name_H-M   'P 1'
#
loop_
_entity.id
_entity.type
_entity.pdbx_description
1 polymer ?
#
loop_
_entity_poly.entity_id
_entity_poly.type
_entity_poly.pdbx_seq_one_letter_code
_entity_poly.pdbx_strand_id
1 'polypeptide(L)'
;MTSKPADGYETYYVPEQSAFPILATIGLFLFVFGAGTFFNEMSAGEPGAGRYISLAGFAVLATTLFYWFRQAISENMQGLNSMQLKRSYVWGMGWFIFSEVMFFAAFFGALFYVRNFAGPWLGGEGDKGQ
;
A
#
# COMPACT_ATOMS: atom_id res chain seq x y z
N MET A 1 18.24 -36.58 10.45
CA MET A 1 19.39 -36.19 9.60
C MET A 1 18.89 -36.20 8.16
N THR A 2 18.36 -35.09 7.68
CA THR A 2 17.84 -34.95 6.32
C THR A 2 19.00 -34.71 5.35
N SER A 3 19.10 -35.55 4.34
CA SER A 3 20.20 -35.58 3.37
C SER A 3 20.26 -34.29 2.56
N LYS A 4 21.39 -33.60 2.67
CA LYS A 4 21.81 -32.50 1.80
C LYS A 4 21.79 -32.99 0.33
N PRO A 5 21.02 -32.35 -0.57
CA PRO A 5 21.07 -32.68 -1.99
C PRO A 5 22.45 -32.32 -2.56
N ALA A 6 22.89 -33.11 -3.55
CA ALA A 6 24.25 -33.10 -4.11
C ALA A 6 24.56 -31.87 -5.00
N ASP A 7 23.55 -31.05 -5.31
CA ASP A 7 23.70 -29.82 -6.08
C ASP A 7 23.28 -28.62 -5.21
N GLY A 8 24.17 -27.63 -5.07
CA GLY A 8 24.16 -26.61 -4.02
C GLY A 8 23.06 -25.54 -4.07
N TYR A 9 21.83 -25.87 -4.48
CA TYR A 9 20.70 -24.93 -4.58
C TYR A 9 19.50 -25.41 -3.74
N GLU A 10 18.97 -24.54 -2.86
CA GLU A 10 17.69 -24.79 -2.18
C GLU A 10 16.52 -24.62 -3.15
N THR A 11 15.55 -25.52 -3.11
CA THR A 11 14.32 -25.45 -3.90
C THR A 11 13.47 -24.24 -3.47
N TYR A 12 13.21 -23.33 -4.41
CA TYR A 12 12.35 -22.17 -4.19
C TYR A 12 10.88 -22.61 -4.12
N TYR A 13 10.20 -22.28 -3.02
CA TYR A 13 8.78 -22.58 -2.86
C TYR A 13 7.94 -21.69 -3.79
N VAL A 14 7.15 -22.31 -4.67
CA VAL A 14 6.17 -21.63 -5.53
C VAL A 14 4.78 -21.86 -4.93
N PRO A 15 4.09 -20.81 -4.45
CA PRO A 15 2.76 -20.94 -3.88
C PRO A 15 1.73 -21.44 -4.92
N GLU A 16 0.66 -22.08 -4.43
CA GLU A 16 -0.52 -22.38 -5.25
C GLU A 16 -1.25 -21.09 -5.67
N GLN A 17 -2.07 -21.18 -6.71
CA GLN A 17 -2.80 -20.03 -7.25
C GLN A 17 -3.69 -19.40 -6.18
N SER A 18 -3.47 -18.10 -5.88
CA SER A 18 -4.23 -17.36 -4.89
C SER A 18 -5.21 -16.38 -5.54
N ALA A 19 -6.48 -16.39 -5.07
CA ALA A 19 -7.52 -15.45 -5.51
C ALA A 19 -7.48 -14.10 -4.77
N PHE A 20 -6.70 -13.98 -3.68
CA PHE A 20 -6.66 -12.76 -2.86
C PHE A 20 -6.28 -11.47 -3.61
N PRO A 21 -5.35 -11.46 -4.59
CA PRO A 21 -5.04 -10.25 -5.36
C PRO A 21 -6.24 -9.67 -6.12
N ILE A 22 -7.08 -10.53 -6.69
CA ILE A 22 -8.25 -10.11 -7.46
C ILE A 22 -9.31 -9.53 -6.52
N LEU A 23 -9.57 -10.20 -5.39
CA LEU A 23 -10.51 -9.72 -4.38
C LEU A 23 -10.07 -8.39 -3.78
N ALA A 24 -8.77 -8.21 -3.52
CA ALA A 24 -8.22 -6.96 -3.02
C ALA A 24 -8.40 -5.83 -4.06
N THR A 25 -8.20 -6.12 -5.34
CA THR A 25 -8.40 -5.15 -6.43
C THR A 25 -9.86 -4.72 -6.54
N ILE A 26 -10.82 -5.66 -6.44
CA ILE A 26 -12.25 -5.36 -6.44
C ILE A 26 -12.64 -4.51 -5.22
N GLY A 27 -12.16 -4.88 -4.03
CA GLY A 27 -12.39 -4.11 -2.81
C GLY A 27 -11.83 -2.70 -2.90
N LEU A 28 -10.60 -2.55 -3.40
CA LEU A 28 -9.95 -1.25 -3.58
C LEU A 28 -10.68 -0.38 -4.62
N PHE A 29 -11.11 -0.97 -5.74
CA PHE A 29 -11.89 -0.27 -6.76
C PHE A 29 -13.19 0.28 -6.17
N LEU A 30 -13.97 -0.56 -5.48
CA LEU A 30 -15.22 -0.13 -4.85
C LEU A 30 -14.99 0.95 -3.78
N PHE A 31 -13.92 0.83 -2.99
CA PHE A 31 -13.57 1.81 -1.97
C PHE A 31 -13.29 3.19 -2.57
N VAL A 32 -12.39 3.27 -3.54
CA VAL A 32 -11.96 4.52 -4.18
C VAL A 32 -13.06 5.10 -5.05
N PHE A 33 -13.74 4.27 -5.84
CA PHE A 33 -14.87 4.71 -6.66
C PHE A 33 -16.00 5.26 -5.78
N GLY A 34 -16.38 4.53 -4.73
CA GLY A 34 -17.38 4.98 -3.76
C GLY A 34 -16.98 6.26 -3.03
N ALA A 35 -15.69 6.43 -2.68
CA ALA A 35 -15.21 7.65 -2.05
C ALA A 35 -15.29 8.84 -3.01
N GLY A 36 -14.91 8.66 -4.28
CA GLY A 36 -15.03 9.68 -5.31
C GLY A 36 -16.48 10.09 -5.57
N THR A 37 -17.40 9.12 -5.66
CA THR A 37 -18.84 9.43 -5.82
C THR A 37 -19.40 10.12 -4.58
N PHE A 38 -19.01 9.69 -3.38
CA PHE A 38 -19.42 10.33 -2.13
C PHE A 38 -19.00 11.81 -2.07
N PHE A 39 -17.77 12.14 -2.46
CA PHE A 39 -17.33 13.54 -2.48
C PHE A 39 -18.09 14.38 -3.51
N ASN A 40 -18.43 13.79 -4.65
CA ASN A 40 -19.26 14.47 -5.66
C ASN A 40 -20.70 14.71 -5.14
N GLU A 41 -21.32 13.70 -4.52
CA GLU A 41 -22.64 13.80 -3.90
C GLU A 41 -22.66 14.88 -2.81
N MET A 42 -21.65 14.89 -1.92
CA MET A 42 -21.49 15.92 -0.89
C MET A 42 -21.36 17.33 -1.48
N SER A 43 -20.61 17.49 -2.57
CA SER A 43 -20.44 18.79 -3.22
C SER A 43 -21.70 19.25 -3.96
N ALA A 44 -22.51 18.32 -4.47
CA ALA A 44 -23.77 18.60 -5.17
C ALA A 44 -24.95 18.83 -4.20
N GLY A 45 -24.82 18.44 -2.93
CA GLY A 45 -25.90 18.50 -1.94
C GLY A 45 -26.99 17.45 -2.14
N GLU A 46 -26.76 16.47 -3.01
CA GLU A 46 -27.70 15.42 -3.35
C GLU A 46 -27.44 14.16 -2.52
N PRO A 47 -28.48 13.49 -1.98
CA PRO A 47 -28.31 12.21 -1.33
C PRO A 47 -27.94 11.15 -2.37
N GLY A 48 -26.93 10.33 -2.05
CA GLY A 48 -26.55 9.23 -2.92
C GLY A 48 -25.93 8.05 -2.18
N ALA A 49 -25.46 7.09 -2.96
CA ALA A 49 -25.02 5.79 -2.48
C ALA A 49 -23.50 5.71 -2.28
N GLY A 50 -22.74 6.75 -2.65
CA GLY A 50 -21.27 6.73 -2.66
C GLY A 50 -20.67 6.32 -1.32
N ARG A 51 -21.20 6.85 -0.21
CA ARG A 51 -20.77 6.48 1.16
C ARG A 51 -20.89 4.98 1.41
N TYR A 52 -22.03 4.38 1.04
CA TYR A 52 -22.28 2.96 1.27
C TYR A 52 -21.41 2.07 0.38
N ILE A 53 -21.21 2.48 -0.88
CA ILE A 53 -20.31 1.79 -1.82
C ILE A 53 -18.88 1.81 -1.29
N SER A 54 -18.42 2.96 -0.80
CA SER A 54 -17.07 3.09 -0.22
C SER A 54 -16.89 2.20 1.01
N LEU A 55 -17.84 2.22 1.95
CA LEU A 55 -17.80 1.37 3.15
C LEU A 55 -17.85 -0.12 2.80
N ALA A 56 -18.65 -0.53 1.82
CA ALA A 56 -18.69 -1.90 1.34
C ALA A 56 -17.35 -2.32 0.71
N GLY A 57 -16.75 -1.47 -0.13
CA GLY A 57 -15.42 -1.70 -0.70
C GLY A 57 -14.33 -1.82 0.37
N PHE A 58 -14.36 -0.95 1.38
CA PHE A 58 -13.46 -1.02 2.52
C PHE A 58 -13.61 -2.33 3.29
N ALA A 59 -14.84 -2.79 3.54
CA ALA A 59 -15.09 -4.07 4.21
C ALA A 59 -14.54 -5.27 3.41
N VAL A 60 -14.73 -5.28 2.09
CA VAL A 60 -14.16 -6.32 1.19
C VAL A 60 -12.64 -6.29 1.22
N LEU A 61 -12.02 -5.11 1.14
CA LEU A 61 -10.57 -4.96 1.18
C LEU A 61 -9.99 -5.41 2.52
N ALA A 62 -10.58 -4.95 3.64
CA ALA A 62 -10.13 -5.29 4.99
C ALA A 62 -10.24 -6.80 5.27
N THR A 63 -11.37 -7.42 4.92
CA THR A 63 -11.55 -8.87 5.07
C THR A 63 -10.58 -9.65 4.20
N THR A 64 -10.38 -9.24 2.93
CA THR A 64 -9.41 -9.89 2.03
C THR A 64 -7.99 -9.84 2.61
N LEU A 65 -7.54 -8.67 3.08
CA LEU A 65 -6.21 -8.51 3.70
C LEU A 65 -6.08 -9.35 4.97
N PHE A 66 -7.12 -9.42 5.80
CA PHE A 66 -7.12 -10.24 7.02
C PHE A 66 -6.91 -11.73 6.70
N TYR A 67 -7.68 -12.28 5.75
CA TYR A 67 -7.52 -13.68 5.35
C TYR A 67 -6.19 -13.93 4.64
N TRP A 68 -5.72 -12.99 3.82
CA TRP A 68 -4.45 -13.10 3.13
C TRP A 68 -3.28 -13.14 4.12
N PHE A 69 -3.23 -12.22 5.08
CA PHE A 69 -2.18 -12.21 6.10
C PHE A 69 -2.26 -13.44 7.02
N ARG A 70 -3.47 -13.89 7.39
CA ARG A 70 -3.64 -15.13 8.13
C ARG A 70 -3.03 -16.32 7.39
N GLN A 71 -3.28 -16.45 6.08
CA GLN A 71 -2.72 -17.50 5.26
C GLN A 71 -1.19 -17.42 5.21
N ALA A 72 -0.64 -16.23 4.97
CA ALA A 72 0.80 -16.00 4.94
C ALA A 72 1.50 -16.36 6.27
N ILE A 73 0.87 -16.06 7.41
CA ILE A 73 1.38 -16.45 8.73
C ILE A 73 1.31 -17.97 8.92
N SER A 74 0.20 -18.61 8.53
CA SER A 74 0.05 -20.06 8.63
C SER A 74 1.11 -20.81 7.80
N GLU A 75 1.35 -20.37 6.57
CA GLU A 75 2.39 -20.94 5.68
C GLU A 75 3.80 -20.76 6.28
N ASN A 76 4.05 -19.61 6.91
CA ASN A 76 5.32 -19.36 7.60
C ASN A 76 5.52 -20.31 8.79
N MET A 77 4.49 -20.51 9.62
CA MET A 77 4.53 -21.41 10.77
C MET A 77 4.69 -22.88 10.38
N GLN A 78 4.21 -23.29 9.22
CA GLN A 78 4.38 -24.65 8.69
C GLN A 78 5.81 -24.93 8.20
N GLY A 79 6.71 -23.93 8.22
CA GLY A 79 8.11 -24.11 7.84
C GLY A 79 8.34 -24.23 6.33
N LEU A 80 7.34 -23.89 5.51
CA LEU A 80 7.41 -23.91 4.04
C LEU A 80 8.36 -22.84 3.48
N ASN A 81 8.79 -21.89 4.30
CA ASN A 81 9.66 -20.78 3.90
C ASN A 81 11.14 -21.15 3.94
N SER A 82 11.76 -21.21 2.77
CA SER A 82 13.21 -21.40 2.60
C SER A 82 14.03 -20.23 3.18
N MET A 83 15.32 -20.44 3.42
CA MET A 83 16.20 -19.39 3.94
C MET A 83 16.36 -18.23 2.95
N GLN A 84 16.32 -18.54 1.64
CA GLN A 84 16.33 -17.52 0.58
C GLN A 84 15.07 -16.66 0.61
N LEU A 85 13.89 -17.27 0.77
CA LEU A 85 12.61 -16.55 0.80
C LEU A 85 12.52 -15.59 1.99
N LYS A 86 12.99 -16.02 3.18
CA LYS A 86 13.07 -15.15 4.36
C LYS A 86 13.91 -13.90 4.11
N ARG A 87 15.03 -14.03 3.39
CA ARG A 87 15.88 -12.88 3.04
C ARG A 87 15.15 -11.90 2.11
N SER A 88 14.41 -12.41 1.13
CA SER A 88 13.60 -11.56 0.24
C SER A 88 12.53 -10.78 1.01
N TYR A 89 11.89 -11.38 2.03
CA TYR A 89 10.94 -10.65 2.88
C TYR A 89 11.57 -9.50 3.65
N VAL A 90 12.78 -9.67 4.19
CA VAL A 90 13.48 -8.59 4.91
C VAL A 90 13.80 -7.43 3.97
N TRP A 91 14.32 -7.73 2.77
CA TRP A 91 14.56 -6.70 1.75
C TRP A 91 13.28 -6.01 1.30
N GLY A 92 12.20 -6.77 1.07
CA GLY A 92 10.89 -6.22 0.72
C GLY A 92 10.37 -5.27 1.80
N MET A 93 10.50 -5.65 3.08
CA MET A 93 10.10 -4.81 4.20
C MET A 93 10.96 -3.54 4.29
N GLY A 94 12.28 -3.66 4.06
CA GLY A 94 13.19 -2.52 4.02
C GLY A 94 12.82 -1.51 2.93
N TRP A 95 12.52 -1.99 1.72
CA TRP A 95 12.07 -1.13 0.62
C TRP A 95 10.71 -0.48 0.87
N PHE A 96 9.77 -1.18 1.50
CA PHE A 96 8.49 -0.62 1.90
C PHE A 96 8.67 0.52 2.93
N ILE A 97 9.46 0.30 3.99
CA ILE A 97 9.74 1.35 5.00
C ILE A 97 10.44 2.54 4.34
N PHE A 98 11.39 2.29 3.43
CA PHE A 98 12.03 3.35 2.66
C PHE A 98 11.01 4.18 1.86
N SER A 99 10.03 3.53 1.21
CA SER A 99 8.97 4.27 0.50
C SER A 99 8.10 5.13 1.42
N GLU A 100 7.81 4.68 2.65
CA GLU A 100 7.09 5.48 3.66
C GLU A 100 7.89 6.73 4.06
N VAL A 101 9.20 6.59 4.29
CA VAL A 101 10.08 7.73 4.60
C VAL A 101 10.09 8.74 3.45
N MET A 102 10.16 8.26 2.20
CA MET A 102 10.12 9.13 1.02
C MET A 102 8.76 9.82 0.84
N PHE A 103 7.66 9.14 1.16
CA PHE A 103 6.32 9.74 1.19
C PHE A 103 6.27 10.92 2.18
N PHE A 104 6.75 10.74 3.42
CA PHE A 104 6.83 11.85 4.38
C PHE A 104 7.82 12.95 3.95
N ALA A 105 8.95 12.58 3.33
CA ALA A 105 9.91 13.53 2.80
C ALA A 105 9.29 14.46 1.74
N ALA A 106 8.33 13.98 0.94
CA ALA A 106 7.59 14.82 0.00
C ALA A 106 6.73 15.88 0.71
N PHE A 107 6.05 15.55 1.81
CA PHE A 107 5.27 16.53 2.59
C PHE A 107 6.15 17.56 3.29
N PHE A 108 7.25 17.12 3.93
CA PHE A 108 8.18 18.06 4.56
C PHE A 108 8.92 18.90 3.52
N GLY A 109 9.26 18.33 2.37
CA GLY A 109 9.80 19.05 1.22
C GLY A 109 8.82 20.10 0.71
N ALA A 110 7.55 19.76 0.56
CA ALA A 110 6.50 20.72 0.19
C ALA A 110 6.37 21.85 1.22
N LEU A 111 6.36 21.53 2.53
CA LEU A 111 6.31 22.54 3.60
C LEU A 111 7.54 23.45 3.57
N PHE A 112 8.74 22.88 3.43
CA PHE A 112 9.99 23.62 3.33
C PHE A 112 9.97 24.56 2.13
N TYR A 113 9.51 24.07 0.97
CA TYR A 113 9.41 24.84 -0.25
C TYR A 113 8.43 26.01 -0.11
N VAL A 114 7.23 25.73 0.44
CA VAL A 114 6.22 26.76 0.68
C VAL A 114 6.74 27.81 1.66
N ARG A 115 7.45 27.41 2.72
CA ARG A 115 7.92 28.33 3.75
C ARG A 115 9.10 29.20 3.31
N ASN A 116 10.09 28.63 2.64
CA ASN A 116 11.36 29.32 2.37
C ASN A 116 11.41 29.97 0.99
N PHE A 117 10.59 29.52 0.05
CA PHE A 117 10.58 30.04 -1.31
C PHE A 117 9.23 30.64 -1.66
N ALA A 118 8.17 29.82 -1.71
CA ALA A 118 6.89 30.29 -2.22
C ALA A 118 6.30 31.43 -1.38
N GLY A 119 6.36 31.35 -0.05
CA GLY A 119 5.88 32.37 0.86
C GLY A 119 6.54 33.73 0.66
N PRO A 120 7.89 33.84 0.77
CA PRO A 120 8.60 35.08 0.50
C PRO A 120 8.35 35.65 -0.90
N TRP A 121 8.34 34.80 -1.93
CA TRP A 121 8.08 35.24 -3.31
C TRP A 121 6.66 35.83 -3.48
N LEU A 122 5.66 35.18 -2.89
CA LEU A 122 4.29 35.69 -2.86
C LEU A 122 4.15 36.94 -1.96
N GLY A 123 5.06 37.13 -1.00
CA GLY A 123 5.18 38.31 -0.16
C GLY A 123 5.94 39.49 -0.79
N GLY A 124 6.41 39.35 -2.04
CA GLY A 124 7.11 40.40 -2.78
C GLY A 124 8.64 40.37 -2.67
N GLU A 125 9.23 39.41 -1.96
CA GLU A 125 10.68 39.25 -1.88
C GLU A 125 11.17 38.38 -3.05
N GLY A 126 11.51 38.98 -4.20
CA GLY A 126 12.07 38.26 -5.36
C GLY A 126 12.07 39.06 -6.67
N ASP A 127 12.68 38.53 -7.74
CA ASP A 127 12.86 39.20 -9.05
C ASP A 127 11.54 39.61 -9.75
N LYS A 128 10.40 39.08 -9.29
CA LYS A 128 9.04 39.41 -9.78
C LYS A 128 8.23 40.28 -8.80
N GLY A 129 8.81 40.71 -7.69
CA GLY A 129 8.20 41.61 -6.72
C GLY A 129 8.44 43.08 -7.09
N GLN A 130 7.74 43.56 -8.12
CA GLN A 130 7.46 44.98 -8.33
C GLN A 130 5.95 45.19 -8.32
#